data_AF-A0A942JFJ9-F1
#
_entry.id   AF-A0A942JFJ9-F1
#
_cell.length_a   1.000
_cell.length_b   1.000
_cell.length_c   1.000
_cell.angle_alpha   90.00
_cell.angle_beta   90.00
_cell.angle_gamma   90.00
#
_symmetry.space_group_name_H-M   'P 1'
#
loop_
_entity.id
_entity.type
_entity.pdbx_description
1 polymer ?
#
loop_
_entity_poly.entity_id
_entity_poly.type
_entity_poly.pdbx_seq_one_letter_code
_entity_poly.pdbx_strand_id
1 'polypeptide(L)'
;VLFSESVIGILSIWLDRGVGIWGAVYGILAGVFGARGKLKTLLLSMNIASVILGMVMLGVGLYAFLSGQPDHIWFLFVRMGAILVCVFFPLFFVARAIYRMFELNKMKLKDLA
;
A
#
# COMPACT_ATOMS: atom_id res chain seq x y z
N VAL A 1 1.95 -17.14 -24.73
CA VAL A 1 1.32 -15.91 -24.22
C VAL A 1 0.64 -16.26 -22.89
N LEU A 2 1.13 -15.73 -21.76
CA LEU A 2 0.70 -16.18 -20.42
C LEU A 2 -0.54 -15.43 -19.91
N PHE A 3 -0.81 -14.24 -20.45
CA PHE A 3 -1.99 -13.44 -20.14
C PHE A 3 -2.76 -13.10 -21.42
N SER A 4 -4.07 -13.38 -21.42
CA SER A 4 -4.99 -13.02 -22.52
C SER A 4 -5.50 -11.59 -22.32
N GLU A 5 -5.74 -10.87 -23.42
CA GLU A 5 -6.25 -9.48 -23.40
C GLU A 5 -7.54 -9.34 -22.57
N SER A 6 -8.43 -10.34 -22.61
CA SER A 6 -9.68 -10.35 -21.85
C SER A 6 -9.44 -10.40 -20.33
N VAL A 7 -8.42 -11.14 -19.90
CA VAL A 7 -8.05 -11.28 -18.48
C VAL A 7 -7.47 -9.97 -17.96
N ILE A 8 -6.71 -9.26 -18.80
CA ILE A 8 -6.11 -7.97 -18.46
C ILE A 8 -7.15 -6.85 -18.42
N GLY A 9 -8.13 -6.86 -19.33
CA GLY A 9 -9.23 -5.91 -19.31
C GLY A 9 -10.04 -5.96 -18.01
N ILE A 10 -10.24 -7.16 -17.46
CA ILE A 10 -10.92 -7.34 -16.17
C ILE A 10 -9.98 -6.95 -15.01
N LEU A 11 -8.74 -7.44 -15.04
CA LEU A 11 -7.75 -7.14 -14.00
C LEU A 11 -7.47 -5.64 -13.87
N SER A 12 -7.36 -4.90 -14.98
CA SER A 12 -7.08 -3.46 -14.94
C SER A 12 -8.17 -2.68 -14.21
N ILE A 13 -9.46 -3.04 -14.38
CA ILE A 13 -10.56 -2.38 -13.68
C ILE A 13 -10.44 -2.58 -12.17
N TRP A 14 -10.20 -3.82 -11.73
CA TRP A 14 -10.05 -4.14 -10.31
C TRP A 14 -8.78 -3.54 -9.71
N LEU A 15 -7.69 -3.55 -10.45
CA LEU A 15 -6.39 -3.05 -9.98
C LEU A 15 -6.32 -1.52 -9.98
N ASP A 16 -6.65 -0.84 -11.07
CA ASP A 16 -6.59 0.64 -11.12
C ASP A 16 -7.59 1.26 -10.14
N ARG A 17 -8.86 0.89 -10.24
CA ARG A 17 -9.93 1.52 -9.45
C ARG A 17 -9.91 1.04 -8.00
N GLY A 18 -9.63 -0.24 -7.79
CA GLY A 18 -9.59 -0.84 -6.46
C GLY A 18 -8.46 -0.28 -5.60
N VAL A 19 -7.25 -0.10 -6.17
CA VAL A 19 -6.11 0.48 -5.44
C VAL A 19 -6.39 1.94 -5.05
N GLY A 20 -7.00 2.73 -5.94
CA GLY A 20 -7.39 4.10 -5.63
C GLY A 20 -8.39 4.20 -4.48
N ILE A 21 -9.44 3.37 -4.52
CA ILE A 21 -10.45 3.31 -3.44
C ILE A 21 -9.80 2.83 -2.13
N TRP A 22 -8.95 1.81 -2.20
CA TRP A 22 -8.25 1.28 -1.03
C TRP A 22 -7.33 2.33 -0.38
N GLY A 23 -6.60 3.10 -1.19
CA GLY A 23 -5.77 4.21 -0.73
C GLY A 23 -6.60 5.31 -0.05
N ALA A 24 -7.76 5.65 -0.60
CA ALA A 24 -8.66 6.63 -0.01
C ALA A 24 -9.23 6.16 1.34
N VAL A 25 -9.72 4.92 1.41
CA VAL A 25 -10.22 4.31 2.66
C VAL A 25 -9.12 4.26 3.70
N TYR A 26 -7.92 3.82 3.32
CA TYR A 26 -6.75 3.78 4.19
C TYR A 26 -6.40 5.18 4.70
N GLY A 27 -6.39 6.20 3.83
CA GLY A 27 -6.10 7.59 4.20
C GLY A 27 -7.09 8.15 5.22
N ILE A 28 -8.39 7.90 5.04
CA ILE A 28 -9.43 8.32 5.98
C ILE A 28 -9.23 7.61 7.34
N LEU A 29 -9.01 6.30 7.33
CA LEU A 29 -8.77 5.54 8.55
C LEU A 29 -7.50 6.02 9.27
N ALA A 30 -6.42 6.25 8.54
CA ALA A 30 -5.17 6.77 9.09
C ALA A 30 -5.34 8.18 9.68
N GLY A 31 -6.10 9.06 9.04
CA GLY A 31 -6.37 10.40 9.55
C GLY A 31 -7.23 10.40 10.83
N VAL A 32 -8.34 9.65 10.81
CA VAL A 32 -9.31 9.62 11.93
C VAL A 32 -8.76 8.85 13.14
N PHE A 33 -8.13 7.69 12.91
CA PHE A 33 -7.67 6.81 13.99
C PHE A 33 -6.21 7.03 14.37
N GLY A 34 -5.37 7.52 13.45
CA GLY A 34 -3.98 7.89 13.75
C GLY A 34 -3.90 8.99 14.81
N ALA A 35 -4.77 10.02 14.74
CA ALA A 35 -4.84 11.08 15.73
C ALA A 35 -5.31 10.61 17.13
N ARG A 36 -5.96 9.45 17.22
CA ARG A 36 -6.49 8.89 18.47
C ARG A 36 -5.58 7.85 19.11
N GLY A 37 -4.45 7.53 18.47
CA GLY A 37 -3.55 6.45 18.93
C GLY A 37 -4.19 5.06 18.92
N LYS A 38 -5.35 4.90 18.27
CA LYS A 38 -6.10 3.63 18.18
C LYS A 38 -5.76 2.92 16.86
N LEU A 39 -5.95 1.61 16.82
CA LEU A 39 -5.77 0.76 15.62
C LEU A 39 -4.34 0.75 15.03
N LYS A 40 -3.31 1.04 15.84
CA LYS A 40 -1.88 0.99 15.44
C LYS A 40 -1.54 -0.27 14.66
N THR A 41 -1.85 -1.44 15.22
CA THR A 41 -1.53 -2.75 14.63
C THR A 41 -2.26 -2.96 13.30
N LEU A 42 -3.52 -2.54 13.19
CA LEU A 42 -4.31 -2.69 11.97
C LEU A 42 -3.80 -1.78 10.85
N LEU A 43 -3.54 -0.50 11.15
CA LEU A 43 -3.02 0.46 10.16
C LEU A 43 -1.60 0.09 9.69
N LEU A 44 -0.70 -0.28 10.61
CA LEU A 44 0.66 -0.71 10.24
C LEU A 44 0.66 -2.02 9.44
N SER A 45 -0.18 -3.00 9.80
CA SER A 45 -0.28 -4.26 9.06
C SER A 45 -0.89 -4.07 7.68
N MET A 46 -1.93 -3.24 7.53
CA MET A 46 -2.47 -2.86 6.22
C MET A 46 -1.41 -2.18 5.34
N ASN A 47 -0.59 -1.30 5.91
CA ASN A 47 0.49 -0.63 5.20
C ASN A 47 1.54 -1.64 4.69
N ILE A 48 2.01 -2.53 5.57
CA ILE A 48 2.97 -3.58 5.21
C ILE A 48 2.38 -4.52 4.16
N ALA A 49 1.13 -4.94 4.31
CA ALA A 49 0.45 -5.80 3.35
C ALA A 49 0.36 -5.14 1.97
N SER A 50 0.02 -3.84 1.91
CA SER A 50 0.00 -3.06 0.66
C SER A 50 1.38 -2.98 0.01
N VAL A 51 2.45 -2.80 0.79
CA VAL A 51 3.83 -2.77 0.28
C VAL A 51 4.25 -4.13 -0.25
N ILE A 52 3.97 -5.22 0.48
CA ILE A 52 4.27 -6.60 0.03
C ILE A 52 3.52 -6.89 -1.27
N LEU A 53 2.23 -6.55 -1.34
CA LEU A 53 1.43 -6.71 -2.54
C LEU A 53 2.02 -5.91 -3.71
N GLY A 54 2.42 -4.66 -3.47
CA GLY A 54 3.10 -3.83 -4.47
C GLY A 54 4.42 -4.45 -4.97
N MET A 55 5.24 -5.01 -4.08
CA MET A 55 6.47 -5.71 -4.45
C MET A 55 6.21 -6.97 -5.29
N VAL A 56 5.19 -7.75 -4.94
CA VAL A 56 4.79 -8.93 -5.74
C VAL A 56 4.36 -8.48 -7.14
N MET A 57 3.57 -7.41 -7.25
CA MET A 57 3.15 -6.87 -8.54
C MET A 57 4.32 -6.35 -9.37
N LEU A 58 5.31 -5.69 -8.76
CA LEU A 58 6.56 -5.31 -9.44
C LEU A 58 7.31 -6.55 -9.96
N GLY A 59 7.38 -7.61 -9.15
CA GLY A 59 8.00 -8.88 -9.56
C GLY A 59 7.31 -9.52 -10.76
N VAL A 60 5.97 -9.56 -10.75
CA VAL A 60 5.16 -10.07 -11.87
C VAL A 60 5.35 -9.20 -13.11
N GLY A 61 5.36 -7.88 -12.96
CA GLY A 61 5.62 -6.94 -14.06
C GLY A 61 7.00 -7.13 -14.69
N LEU A 62 8.04 -7.31 -13.86
CA LEU A 62 9.39 -7.58 -14.33
C LEU A 62 9.49 -8.92 -15.06
N TYR A 63 8.83 -9.97 -14.54
CA TYR A 63 8.76 -11.26 -15.21
C TYR A 63 8.03 -11.19 -16.56
N ALA A 64 6.93 -10.44 -16.62
CA ALA A 64 6.18 -10.22 -17.87
C ALA A 64 7.04 -9.47 -18.91
N PHE A 65 7.83 -8.47 -18.47
CA PHE A 65 8.77 -7.76 -19.32
C PHE A 65 9.85 -8.70 -19.91
N LEU A 66 10.47 -9.52 -19.06
CA LEU A 66 11.48 -10.50 -19.49
C LEU A 66 10.91 -11.58 -20.41
N SER A 67 9.62 -11.89 -20.28
CA SER A 67 8.92 -12.88 -21.11
C SER A 67 8.48 -12.34 -22.48
N GLY A 68 8.83 -11.08 -22.81
CA GLY A 68 8.48 -10.46 -24.08
C GLY A 68 6.97 -10.22 -24.24
N GLN A 69 6.24 -10.04 -23.14
CA GLN A 69 4.82 -9.74 -23.23
C GLN A 69 4.54 -8.34 -23.77
N PRO A 70 3.39 -8.13 -24.44
CA PRO A 70 2.98 -6.82 -24.94
C PRO A 70 3.06 -5.70 -23.89
N ASP A 71 3.36 -4.49 -24.36
CA ASP A 71 3.72 -3.38 -23.47
C ASP A 71 2.66 -3.01 -22.44
N HIS A 72 1.39 -3.15 -22.82
CA HIS A 72 0.27 -2.88 -21.93
C HIS A 72 0.20 -3.82 -20.72
N ILE A 73 0.76 -5.04 -20.83
CA ILE A 73 0.68 -6.05 -19.76
C ILE A 73 1.69 -5.74 -18.66
N TRP A 74 2.98 -5.70 -19.02
CA TRP A 74 4.04 -5.49 -18.03
C TRP A 74 3.94 -4.10 -17.40
N PHE A 75 3.54 -3.09 -18.19
CA PHE A 75 3.44 -1.71 -17.72
C PHE A 75 2.31 -1.50 -16.71
N LEU A 76 1.19 -2.23 -16.83
CA LEU A 76 0.11 -2.20 -15.85
C LEU A 76 0.61 -2.67 -14.47
N PHE A 77 1.26 -3.84 -14.43
CA PHE A 77 1.77 -4.41 -13.18
C PHE A 77 2.88 -3.57 -12.56
N VAL A 78 3.81 -3.06 -13.39
CA VAL A 78 4.89 -2.18 -12.91
C VAL A 78 4.34 -0.88 -12.35
N ARG A 79 3.40 -0.23 -13.05
CA ARG A 79 2.80 1.02 -12.59
C ARG A 79 2.05 0.84 -11.27
N MET A 80 1.23 -0.20 -11.15
CA MET A 80 0.48 -0.48 -9.92
C MET A 80 1.41 -0.79 -8.75
N GLY A 81 2.39 -1.67 -8.97
CA GLY A 81 3.38 -2.01 -7.96
C GLY A 81 4.19 -0.78 -7.52
N ALA A 82 4.57 0.08 -8.46
CA ALA A 82 5.28 1.31 -8.17
C ALA A 82 4.44 2.29 -7.33
N ILE A 83 3.16 2.48 -7.65
CA ILE A 83 2.27 3.35 -6.86
C ILE A 83 2.12 2.79 -5.44
N LEU A 84 1.84 1.49 -5.30
CA LEU A 84 1.67 0.86 -3.99
C LEU A 84 2.94 0.99 -3.14
N VAL A 85 4.11 0.68 -3.69
CA VAL A 85 5.36 0.78 -2.94
C VAL A 85 5.71 2.23 -2.66
N CYS A 86 5.73 3.11 -3.67
CA CYS A 86 6.13 4.51 -3.49
C CYS A 86 5.19 5.31 -2.58
N VAL A 87 3.90 4.97 -2.52
CA VAL A 87 2.95 5.64 -1.64
C VAL A 87 2.98 5.04 -0.24
N PHE A 88 2.80 3.73 -0.10
CA PHE A 88 2.64 3.10 1.22
C PHE A 88 3.97 2.96 1.98
N PHE A 89 5.09 2.78 1.29
CA PHE A 89 6.40 2.65 1.96
C PHE A 89 6.79 3.87 2.79
N PRO A 90 6.83 5.13 2.27
CA PRO A 90 7.11 6.29 3.11
C PRO A 90 6.02 6.51 4.16
N LEU A 91 4.77 6.20 3.84
CA LEU A 91 3.64 6.36 4.75
C LEU A 91 3.75 5.45 5.99
N PHE A 92 4.34 4.27 5.83
CA PHE A 92 4.69 3.39 6.94
C PHE A 92 5.66 4.04 7.92
N PHE A 93 6.73 4.69 7.43
CA PHE A 93 7.69 5.39 8.29
C PHE A 93 7.04 6.56 9.04
N VAL A 94 6.22 7.35 8.35
CA VAL A 94 5.48 8.47 8.94
C VAL A 94 4.51 7.98 10.01
N ALA A 95 3.68 6.97 9.71
CA ALA A 95 2.74 6.41 10.67
C ALA A 95 3.46 5.85 11.91
N ARG A 96 4.57 5.14 11.72
CA ARG A 96 5.39 4.61 12.82
C ARG A 96 5.94 5.72 13.71
N ALA A 97 6.40 6.83 13.13
CA ALA A 97 6.91 7.98 13.87
C ALA A 97 5.80 8.63 14.72
N ILE A 98 4.61 8.85 14.14
CA ILE A 98 3.46 9.44 14.83
C ILE A 98 3.03 8.57 16.03
N TYR A 99 2.87 7.26 15.83
CA TYR A 99 2.50 6.36 16.92
C TYR A 99 3.53 6.33 18.04
N ARG A 100 4.83 6.39 17.71
CA ARG A 100 5.90 6.45 18.71
C ARG A 100 5.85 7.72 19.55
N MET A 101 5.54 8.87 18.93
CA MET A 101 5.36 10.14 19.67
C MET A 101 4.15 10.07 20.62
N PHE A 102 3.04 9.47 20.17
CA PHE A 102 1.87 9.27 21.03
C PHE A 102 2.15 8.37 22.24
N GLU A 103 2.87 7.26 22.05
CA GLU A 103 3.27 6.37 23.14
C GLU A 103 4.18 7.08 24.15
N LEU A 104 5.15 7.88 23.66
CA LEU A 104 6.05 8.65 24.52
C LEU A 104 5.28 9.68 25.38
N ASN A 105 4.32 10.39 24.79
CA ASN A 105 3.50 11.36 25.50
C ASN A 105 2.62 10.71 26.57
N LYS A 106 2.11 9.50 26.31
CA LYS A 106 1.33 8.73 27.28
C LYS A 106 2.17 8.30 28.49
N MET A 107 3.46 7.98 28.28
CA MET A 107 4.38 7.66 29.38
C MET A 107 4.68 8.90 30.22
N LYS A 108 4.96 10.04 29.60
CA LYS A 108 5.21 11.32 30.31
C LYS A 108 4.03 11.74 31.19
N LEU A 109 2.80 11.58 30.71
CA LEU A 109 1.60 11.89 31.49
C LEU A 109 1.39 10.94 32.67
N LYS A 110 1.87 9.69 32.58
CA LYS A 110 1.83 8.74 33.69
C LYS A 110 2.88 9.01 34.76
N ASP A 111 4.05 9.52 34.38
CA ASP A 111 5.11 9.91 35.33
C ASP A 111 4.76 11.17 36.13
N LEU A 112 3.85 12.02 35.60
CA LEU A 112 3.43 13.27 36.22
C LEU A 112 2.20 13.12 37.14
N ALA A 113 1.56 11.95 37.18
CA ALA A 113 0.34 11.68 37.94
C ALA A 113 0.61 10.71 39.10
#